data_AF-A0A2V7DV00-F1
#
_entry.id   AF-A0A2V7DV00-F1
#
_cell.length_a   1.000
_cell.length_b   1.000
_cell.length_c   1.000
_cell.angle_alpha   90.00
_cell.angle_beta   90.00
_cell.angle_gamma   90.00
#
_symmetry.space_group_name_H-M   'P 1'
#
loop_
_entity.id
_entity.type
_entity.pdbx_description
1 polymer ?
#
loop_
_entity_poly.entity_id
_entity_poly.type
_entity_poly.pdbx_seq_one_letter_code
_entity_poly.pdbx_strand_id
1 'polypeptide(L)'
;GQTLIAGLLGLIFLFASLREGTKALIVALPFVGVLMDIGGMWLTRFVWPPLSVLVIVGGGLFALGYVLVTFISLWQLWLTKEARA
;
A
#
# COMPACT_ATOMS: atom_id res chain seq x y z
N GLY A 1 -6.81 9.80 12.04
CA GLY A 1 -7.80 8.91 11.40
C GLY A 1 -7.12 7.90 10.49
N GLN A 2 -6.67 8.33 9.32
CA GLN A 2 -6.13 7.43 8.28
C GLN A 2 -4.90 6.61 8.71
N THR A 3 -3.99 7.17 9.50
CA THR A 3 -2.81 6.46 10.04
C THR A 3 -3.20 5.30 10.97
N LEU A 4 -4.27 5.47 11.76
CA LEU A 4 -4.78 4.43 12.65
C LEU A 4 -5.42 3.29 11.84
N ILE A 5 -6.19 3.64 10.80
CA ILE A 5 -6.78 2.65 9.88
C ILE A 5 -5.67 1.87 9.16
N ALA A 6 -4.65 2.55 8.64
CA ALA A 6 -3.53 1.92 7.96
C ALA A 6 -2.75 0.96 8.89
N GLY A 7 -2.51 1.37 10.13
CA GLY A 7 -1.86 0.54 11.14
C GLY A 7 -2.67 -0.71 11.48
N LEU A 8 -3.98 -0.57 11.69
CA LEU A 8 -4.88 -1.71 11.95
C LEU A 8 -4.97 -2.65 10.74
N LEU A 9 -5.04 -2.10 9.53
CA LEU A 9 -5.08 -2.89 8.30
C LEU A 9 -3.78 -3.68 8.11
N GLY A 10 -2.62 -3.06 8.37
CA GLY A 10 -1.33 -3.73 8.36
C GLY A 10 -1.21 -4.82 9.41
N LEU A 11 -1.77 -4.61 10.61
CA LEU A 11 -1.82 -5.61 11.67
C LEU A 11 -2.65 -6.84 11.26
N ILE A 12 -3.83 -6.63 10.64
CA ILE A 12 -4.66 -7.73 10.12
C ILE A 12 -3.90 -8.49 9.02
N PHE A 13 -3.20 -7.78 8.14
CA PHE A 13 -2.45 -8.36 7.05
C PHE A 13 -1.24 -9.20 7.49
N LEU A 14 -0.65 -8.92 8.66
CA LEU A 14 0.38 -9.79 9.25
C LEU A 14 -0.12 -11.22 9.46
N PHE A 15 -1.38 -11.38 9.85
CA PHE A 15 -2.03 -12.68 10.04
C PHE A 15 -2.51 -13.33 8.74
N ALA A 16 -2.33 -12.68 7.58
CA ALA A 16 -2.76 -13.25 6.31
C ALA A 16 -2.01 -14.55 5.99
N SER A 17 -2.65 -15.54 5.38
CA SER A 17 -1.98 -16.79 4.95
C SER A 17 -1.25 -16.59 3.61
N LEU A 18 -0.17 -15.81 3.62
CA LEU A 18 0.68 -15.52 2.46
C LEU A 18 2.15 -15.78 2.80
N ARG A 19 2.96 -16.12 1.78
CA ARG A 19 4.42 -16.17 1.93
C ARG A 19 4.95 -14.82 2.43
N GLU A 20 5.84 -14.85 3.43
CA GLU A 20 6.37 -13.65 4.09
C GLU A 20 6.98 -12.65 3.10
N GLY A 21 7.70 -13.12 2.08
CA GLY A 21 8.28 -12.23 1.06
C GLY A 21 7.24 -11.45 0.26
N THR A 22 6.10 -12.08 -0.08
CA THR A 22 5.01 -11.41 -0.80
C THR A 22 4.29 -10.40 0.09
N LYS A 23 4.12 -10.73 1.38
CA LYS A 23 3.55 -9.77 2.35
C LYS A 23 4.44 -8.54 2.51
N ALA A 24 5.74 -8.76 2.68
CA ALA A 24 6.71 -7.68 2.84
C ALA A 24 6.70 -6.75 1.62
N LEU A 25 6.64 -7.30 0.41
CA LEU A 25 6.54 -6.51 -0.81
C LEU A 25 5.26 -5.66 -0.81
N ILE A 26 4.10 -6.26 -0.56
CA ILE A 26 2.79 -5.57 -0.58
C ILE A 26 2.72 -4.46 0.48
N VAL A 27 3.25 -4.70 1.67
CA VAL A 27 3.30 -3.69 2.74
C VAL A 27 4.29 -2.57 2.40
N ALA A 28 5.35 -2.85 1.64
CA ALA A 28 6.33 -1.84 1.23
C ALA A 28 5.80 -0.88 0.14
N LEU A 29 4.92 -1.34 -0.75
CA LEU A 29 4.32 -0.50 -1.83
C LEU A 29 3.84 0.89 -1.34
N PRO A 30 3.02 1.01 -0.29
CA PRO A 30 2.54 2.30 0.16
C PRO A 30 3.64 3.20 0.71
N PHE A 31 4.67 2.65 1.37
CA PHE A 31 5.81 3.46 1.83
C PHE A 31 6.65 3.98 0.66
N VAL A 32 6.89 3.15 -0.35
CA VAL A 32 7.57 3.57 -1.58
C VAL A 32 6.76 4.63 -2.32
N GLY A 33 5.44 4.46 -2.37
CA GLY A 33 4.52 5.44 -2.96
C GLY A 33 4.61 6.81 -2.30
N VAL A 34 4.57 6.86 -0.96
CA VAL A 34 4.73 8.12 -0.21
C VAL A 34 6.11 8.74 -0.45
N LEU A 35 7.17 7.94 -0.49
CA LEU A 35 8.51 8.44 -0.74
C LEU A 35 8.64 9.06 -2.14
N MET A 36 8.06 8.42 -3.16
CA MET A 36 8.03 8.93 -4.53
C MET A 36 7.14 10.17 -4.66
N ASP A 37 6.02 10.23 -3.94
CA ASP A 37 5.10 11.36 -3.93
C ASP A 37 5.78 12.62 -3.36
N ILE A 38 6.35 12.49 -2.15
CA ILE A 38 7.12 13.57 -1.50
C ILE A 38 8.33 13.94 -2.37
N GLY A 39 9.11 12.95 -2.82
CA GLY A 39 10.25 13.17 -3.69
C GLY A 39 9.88 13.93 -4.96
N GLY A 40 8.77 13.53 -5.61
CA GLY A 40 8.25 14.17 -6.82
C GLY A 40 7.78 15.61 -6.58
N MET A 41 7.14 15.91 -5.44
CA MET A 41 6.74 17.27 -5.09
C MET A 41 7.95 18.20 -4.89
N TRP A 42 9.04 17.68 -4.34
CA TRP A 42 10.29 18.44 -4.24
C TRP A 42 10.95 18.60 -5.62
N LEU A 43 11.04 17.53 -6.41
CA LEU A 43 11.71 17.55 -7.71
C LEU A 43 11.01 18.46 -8.72
N THR A 44 9.67 18.50 -8.70
CA THR A 44 8.88 19.44 -9.50
C THR A 44 9.12 20.89 -9.16
N ARG A 45 9.37 21.18 -7.88
CA ARG A 45 9.53 22.52 -7.36
C ARG A 45 10.94 23.08 -7.53
N PHE A 46 11.97 22.23 -7.38
CA PHE A 46 13.38 22.68 -7.35
C PHE A 46 14.17 22.31 -8.60
N VAL A 47 13.74 21.31 -9.36
CA VAL A 47 14.45 20.84 -10.55
C VAL A 47 13.67 21.19 -11.80
N TRP A 48 12.59 20.46 -12.12
CA TRP A 48 11.85 20.62 -13.37
C TRP A 48 10.34 20.26 -13.25
N PRO A 49 9.41 21.09 -13.77
CA PRO A 49 7.96 20.87 -13.66
C PRO A 49 7.40 19.53 -14.22
N PRO A 50 7.92 18.94 -15.32
CA PRO A 50 7.43 17.67 -15.84
C PRO A 50 7.66 16.46 -14.93
N LEU A 51 8.49 16.58 -13.89
CA LEU A 51 8.73 15.52 -12.91
C LEU A 51 7.50 15.26 -12.01
N SER A 52 6.38 15.96 -12.25
CA SER A 52 5.09 15.76 -11.59
C SER A 52 4.48 14.40 -11.85
N VAL A 53 4.91 13.74 -12.94
CA VAL A 53 4.59 12.33 -13.19
C VAL A 53 5.03 11.45 -12.02
N LEU A 54 6.12 11.78 -11.33
CA LEU A 54 6.60 11.02 -10.17
C LEU A 54 5.64 11.11 -8.97
N VAL A 55 4.96 12.25 -8.81
CA VAL A 55 3.90 12.46 -7.81
C VAL A 55 2.68 11.58 -8.14
N ILE A 56 2.27 11.58 -9.40
CA ILE A 56 1.15 10.75 -9.88
C ILE A 56 1.45 9.26 -9.67
N VAL A 57 2.67 8.83 -10.01
CA VAL A 57 3.12 7.45 -9.81
C VAL A 57 3.19 7.12 -8.32
N GLY A 58 3.69 8.03 -7.47
CA GLY A 58 3.77 7.85 -6.03
C GLY A 58 2.40 7.66 -5.38
N GLY A 59 1.46 8.56 -5.67
CA GLY A 59 0.07 8.43 -5.23
C GLY A 59 -0.62 7.17 -5.75
N GLY A 60 -0.35 6.77 -7.00
CA GLY A 60 -0.85 5.53 -7.58
C GLY A 60 -0.32 4.27 -6.87
N LEU A 61 0.97 4.24 -6.56
CA LEU A 61 1.61 3.13 -5.83
C LEU A 61 1.05 3.01 -4.40
N PHE A 62 0.80 4.15 -3.75
CA PHE A 62 0.16 4.21 -2.45
C PHE A 62 -1.26 3.63 -2.48
N ALA A 63 -2.08 4.07 -3.42
CA ALA A 63 -3.44 3.57 -3.58
C ALA A 63 -3.46 2.07 -3.89
N LEU A 64 -2.59 1.59 -4.79
CA LEU A 64 -2.46 0.18 -5.14
C LEU A 64 -2.10 -0.68 -3.92
N GLY A 65 -1.13 -0.25 -3.12
CA GLY A 65 -0.75 -0.94 -1.90
C GLY A 65 -1.92 -1.10 -0.94
N TYR A 66 -2.67 -0.01 -0.73
CA TYR A 66 -3.83 -0.02 0.17
C TYR A 66 -4.96 -0.92 -0.32
N VAL A 67 -5.24 -0.89 -1.63
CA VAL A 67 -6.26 -1.74 -2.28
C VAL A 67 -5.87 -3.20 -2.16
N LEU A 68 -4.61 -3.56 -2.43
CA LEU A 68 -4.13 -4.94 -2.32
C LEU A 68 -4.27 -5.48 -0.89
N VAL A 69 -3.81 -4.72 0.11
CA VAL A 69 -3.93 -5.12 1.52
C VAL A 69 -5.39 -5.31 1.91
N THR A 70 -6.25 -4.37 1.54
CA THR A 70 -7.69 -4.42 1.84
C THR A 70 -8.36 -5.63 1.17
N PHE A 71 -8.14 -5.79 -0.14
CA PHE A 71 -8.75 -6.85 -0.94
C PHE A 71 -8.34 -8.23 -0.44
N ILE A 72 -7.04 -8.46 -0.19
CA ILE A 72 -6.53 -9.73 0.32
C ILE A 72 -7.09 -10.01 1.71
N SER A 73 -7.14 -9.01 2.59
CA SER A 73 -7.68 -9.17 3.95
C SER A 73 -9.16 -9.57 3.92
N LEU A 74 -9.96 -8.91 3.06
CA LEU A 74 -11.36 -9.24 2.87
C LEU A 74 -11.55 -10.64 2.26
N TRP A 75 -10.78 -10.96 1.22
CA TRP A 75 -10.81 -12.27 0.57
C TRP A 75 -10.52 -13.39 1.57
N GLN A 76 -9.48 -13.22 2.39
CA GLN A 76 -9.14 -14.22 3.39
C GLN A 76 -10.17 -14.32 4.51
N LEU A 77 -10.74 -13.20 4.97
CA LEU A 77 -11.77 -13.20 6.01
C LEU A 77 -13.08 -13.85 5.57
N TRP A 78 -13.47 -13.71 4.30
CA TRP A 78 -14.70 -14.30 3.78
C TRP A 78 -14.50 -15.74 3.29
N LEU A 79 -13.50 -16.02 2.45
CA LEU A 79 -13.37 -17.33 1.81
C LEU A 79 -12.62 -18.38 2.65
N THR A 80 -11.66 -17.97 3.48
CA THR A 80 -10.96 -18.94 4.35
C THR A 80 -11.81 -19.34 5.55
N LYS A 81 -12.77 -18.50 5.94
CA LYS A 81 -13.70 -18.79 7.05
C LYS A 81 -14.75 -19.81 6.63
N GLU A 82 -15.18 -19.79 5.37
CA GLU A 82 -16.05 -20.83 4.80
C GLU A 82 -15.33 -22.17 4.60
N ALA A 83 -14.02 -22.17 4.29
CA ALA A 83 -13.25 -23.41 4.15
C ALA A 83 -12.96 -24.15 5.48
N ARG A 84 -13.29 -23.54 6.64
CA ARG A 84 -13.12 -24.13 7.98
C ARG A 84 -14.44 -24.36 8.74
N ALA A 85 -15.58 -24.04 8.14
CA ALA A 85 -16.92 -24.33 8.69
C ALA A 85 -17.45 -25.66 8.11
#